data_AF-A0A7S0BAL9-F1
#
_entry.id   AF-A0A7S0BAL9-F1
#
_cell.length_a   1.000
_cell.length_b   1.000
_cell.length_c   1.000
_cell.angle_alpha   90.00
_cell.angle_beta   90.00
_cell.angle_gamma   90.00
#
_symmetry.space_group_name_H-M   'P 1'
#
loop_
_entity.id
_entity.type
_entity.pdbx_description
1 polymer ?
#
loop_
_entity_poly.entity_id
_entity_poly.type
_entity_poly.pdbx_seq_one_letter_code
_entity_poly.pdbx_strand_id
1 'polypeptide(L)'
;AVAAAAGEARVVQAAQAAWDCLPAQFTPASFDIAFTAEGLDSNPGLAGDARNPKVLNPAVLGACAGTLWHRTCSYWVSLHAMAYRADALQLGPTFLHHALTVLAGGATMCGGCTLHLRVLHKPVLSASVISDLGELD
;
A
#
# COMPACT_ATOMS: atom_id res chain seq x y z
N ALA A 1 -3.44 20.26 11.23
CA ALA A 1 -4.84 20.54 10.84
C ALA A 1 -5.02 20.76 9.32
N VAL A 2 -4.79 21.94 8.72
CA VAL A 2 -5.15 22.17 7.29
C VAL A 2 -4.23 21.43 6.30
N ALA A 3 -2.93 21.37 6.54
CA ALA A 3 -1.97 20.65 5.68
C ALA A 3 -2.17 19.13 5.73
N ALA A 4 -2.66 18.67 6.86
CA ALA A 4 -2.89 17.28 7.24
C ALA A 4 -4.13 16.71 6.50
N ALA A 5 -5.26 17.41 6.60
CA ALA A 5 -6.46 17.13 5.81
C ALA A 5 -6.21 17.21 4.29
N ALA A 6 -5.34 18.12 3.83
CA ALA A 6 -4.92 18.19 2.44
C ALA A 6 -4.02 17.01 2.02
N GLY A 7 -3.25 16.44 2.95
CA GLY A 7 -2.47 15.22 2.74
C GLY A 7 -3.38 14.00 2.61
N GLU A 8 -4.32 13.84 3.54
CA GLU A 8 -5.29 12.73 3.54
C GLU A 8 -6.12 12.68 2.25
N ALA A 9 -6.66 13.83 1.81
CA ALA A 9 -7.43 13.91 0.57
C ALA A 9 -6.60 13.47 -0.66
N ARG A 10 -5.30 13.79 -0.71
CA ARG A 10 -4.40 13.34 -1.79
C ARG A 10 -4.16 11.84 -1.72
N VAL A 11 -4.04 11.27 -0.54
CA VAL A 11 -3.85 9.82 -0.36
C VAL A 11 -5.10 9.05 -0.80
N VAL A 12 -6.30 9.53 -0.43
CA VAL A 12 -7.58 8.95 -0.90
C VAL A 12 -7.70 9.05 -2.42
N GLN A 13 -7.37 10.19 -3.02
CA GLN A 13 -7.38 10.35 -4.48
C GLN A 13 -6.39 9.42 -5.19
N ALA A 14 -5.17 9.27 -4.65
CA ALA A 14 -4.18 8.35 -5.19
C ALA A 14 -4.62 6.88 -5.05
N ALA A 15 -5.29 6.52 -3.95
CA ALA A 15 -5.85 5.19 -3.76
C ALA A 15 -6.93 4.88 -4.80
N GLN A 16 -7.86 5.82 -5.05
CA GLN A 16 -8.88 5.67 -6.09
C GLN A 16 -8.26 5.54 -7.48
N ALA A 17 -7.30 6.40 -7.83
CA ALA A 17 -6.61 6.31 -9.11
C ALA A 17 -5.87 4.97 -9.29
N ALA A 18 -5.31 4.42 -8.22
CA ALA A 18 -4.68 3.10 -8.25
C ALA A 18 -5.71 1.98 -8.52
N TRP A 19 -6.91 2.08 -7.97
CA TRP A 19 -8.01 1.13 -8.23
C TRP A 19 -8.53 1.20 -9.66
N ASP A 20 -8.68 2.41 -10.19
CA ASP A 20 -9.18 2.64 -11.56
C ASP A 20 -8.25 2.04 -12.63
N CYS A 21 -6.95 1.97 -12.34
CA CYS A 21 -5.94 1.37 -13.22
C CYS A 21 -5.94 -0.17 -13.22
N LEU A 22 -6.65 -0.83 -12.29
CA LEU A 22 -6.64 -2.28 -12.19
C LEU A 22 -7.68 -2.90 -13.14
N PRO A 23 -7.38 -4.05 -13.79
CA PRO A 23 -8.31 -4.68 -14.74
C PRO A 23 -9.70 -5.00 -14.17
N ALA A 24 -9.77 -5.23 -12.85
CA ALA A 24 -11.02 -5.51 -12.15
C ALA A 24 -11.90 -4.27 -11.91
N GLN A 25 -11.41 -3.05 -12.20
CA GLN A 25 -12.12 -1.78 -12.06
C GLN A 25 -12.77 -1.65 -10.68
N PHE A 26 -11.95 -1.72 -9.62
CA PHE A 26 -12.44 -1.71 -8.25
C PHE A 26 -13.15 -0.39 -7.93
N THR A 27 -14.27 -0.51 -7.22
CA THR A 27 -15.02 0.64 -6.67
C THR A 27 -15.11 0.47 -5.15
N PRO A 28 -15.56 1.48 -4.38
CA PRO A 28 -15.79 1.31 -2.95
C PRO A 28 -16.69 0.10 -2.61
N ALA A 29 -17.67 -0.21 -3.47
CA ALA A 29 -18.55 -1.38 -3.30
C ALA A 29 -17.86 -2.73 -3.50
N SER A 30 -16.61 -2.76 -3.96
CA SER A 30 -15.82 -3.98 -4.11
C SER A 30 -15.22 -4.46 -2.77
N PHE A 31 -15.32 -3.66 -1.71
CA PHE A 31 -14.67 -3.91 -0.42
C PHE A 31 -15.69 -4.01 0.73
N ASP A 32 -15.30 -4.66 1.82
CA ASP A 32 -16.07 -4.65 3.08
C ASP A 32 -16.13 -3.25 3.69
N ILE A 33 -14.97 -2.63 3.90
CA ILE A 33 -14.79 -1.22 4.28
C ILE A 33 -13.75 -0.64 3.32
N ALA A 34 -14.15 0.32 2.50
CA ALA A 34 -13.28 0.91 1.48
C ALA A 34 -12.36 2.00 2.06
N PHE A 35 -11.15 2.10 1.50
CA PHE A 35 -10.23 3.22 1.72
C PHE A 35 -10.79 4.51 1.08
N THR A 36 -11.68 5.18 1.79
CA THR A 36 -12.40 6.40 1.40
C THR A 36 -12.33 7.41 2.55
N ALA A 37 -12.64 8.68 2.29
CA ALA A 37 -12.69 9.68 3.36
C ALA A 37 -13.68 9.25 4.46
N GLU A 38 -14.86 8.78 4.06
CA GLU A 38 -15.89 8.29 4.96
C GLU A 38 -15.44 7.04 5.75
N GLY A 39 -14.70 6.15 5.11
CA GLY A 39 -14.11 4.99 5.77
C GLY A 39 -13.05 5.37 6.81
N LEU A 40 -12.25 6.40 6.54
CA LEU A 40 -11.18 6.86 7.43
C LEU A 40 -11.71 7.74 8.59
N ASP A 41 -12.76 8.52 8.36
CA ASP A 41 -13.44 9.38 9.35
C ASP A 41 -14.39 8.61 10.29
N SER A 42 -14.56 7.31 10.06
CA SER A 42 -15.40 6.45 10.89
C SER A 42 -14.75 6.17 12.26
N ASN A 43 -15.45 5.44 13.14
CA ASN A 43 -14.88 5.12 14.46
C ASN A 43 -13.52 4.39 14.33
N PRO A 44 -12.64 4.44 15.35
CA PRO A 44 -11.26 3.95 15.22
C PRO A 44 -11.12 2.50 14.73
N GLY A 45 -12.10 1.64 15.03
CA GLY A 45 -12.11 0.25 14.55
C GLY A 45 -12.33 0.17 13.04
N LEU A 46 -13.36 0.87 12.54
CA LEU A 46 -13.68 0.92 11.11
C LEU A 46 -12.62 1.67 10.30
N ALA A 47 -12.01 2.72 10.85
CA ALA A 47 -10.87 3.38 10.21
C ALA A 47 -9.66 2.43 10.06
N GLY A 48 -9.47 1.51 11.01
CA GLY A 48 -8.49 0.43 10.91
C GLY A 48 -8.78 -0.53 9.76
N ASP A 49 -10.05 -0.93 9.61
CA ASP A 49 -10.50 -1.80 8.52
C ASP A 49 -10.44 -1.11 7.16
N ALA A 50 -10.78 0.19 7.08
CA ALA A 50 -10.65 1.00 5.86
C ALA A 50 -9.20 1.07 5.36
N ARG A 51 -8.22 1.04 6.29
CA ARG A 51 -6.77 0.98 5.99
C ARG A 51 -6.31 -0.42 5.56
N ASN A 52 -7.18 -1.43 5.60
CA ASN A 52 -6.91 -2.78 5.12
C ASN A 52 -8.15 -3.37 4.42
N PRO A 53 -8.59 -2.74 3.32
CA PRO A 53 -9.86 -3.05 2.68
C PRO A 53 -9.83 -4.48 2.12
N LYS A 54 -10.84 -5.30 2.42
CA LYS A 54 -10.92 -6.68 1.94
C LYS A 54 -11.87 -6.76 0.76
N VAL A 55 -11.37 -7.33 -0.33
CA VAL A 55 -12.15 -7.52 -1.55
C VAL A 55 -13.23 -8.58 -1.33
N LEU A 56 -14.49 -8.22 -1.59
CA LEU A 56 -15.65 -9.08 -1.36
C LEU A 56 -15.70 -10.29 -2.30
N ASN A 57 -15.15 -10.15 -3.51
CA ASN A 57 -15.07 -11.23 -4.50
C ASN A 57 -13.61 -11.61 -4.78
N PRO A 58 -13.01 -12.56 -4.04
CA PRO A 58 -11.61 -12.96 -4.25
C PRO A 58 -11.31 -13.49 -5.65
N ALA A 59 -12.31 -13.96 -6.42
CA ALA A 59 -12.08 -14.50 -7.77
C ALA A 59 -11.46 -13.47 -8.73
N VAL A 60 -11.63 -12.17 -8.47
CA VAL A 60 -11.03 -11.11 -9.31
C VAL A 60 -9.53 -10.88 -9.05
N LEU A 61 -8.96 -11.56 -8.05
CA LEU A 61 -7.56 -11.38 -7.60
C LEU A 61 -6.57 -12.34 -8.26
N GLY A 62 -7.06 -13.18 -9.19
CA GLY A 62 -6.24 -14.10 -9.96
C GLY A 62 -5.40 -15.04 -9.08
N ALA A 63 -4.10 -15.13 -9.37
CA ALA A 63 -3.18 -16.03 -8.67
C ALA A 63 -3.03 -15.70 -7.17
N CYS A 64 -3.29 -14.46 -6.75
CA CYS A 64 -3.19 -14.07 -5.36
C CYS A 64 -4.44 -14.39 -4.55
N ALA A 65 -5.55 -14.81 -5.16
CA ALA A 65 -6.84 -15.05 -4.48
C ALA A 65 -6.77 -16.11 -3.35
N GLY A 66 -5.86 -17.07 -3.45
CA GLY A 66 -5.65 -18.09 -2.40
C GLY A 66 -4.78 -17.61 -1.24
N THR A 67 -4.20 -16.41 -1.33
CA THR A 67 -3.35 -15.86 -0.27
C THR A 67 -4.23 -15.08 0.71
N LEU A 68 -4.04 -15.24 2.02
CA LEU A 68 -4.73 -14.39 3.00
C LEU A 68 -4.22 -12.93 3.00
N TRP A 69 -3.28 -12.60 2.11
CA TRP A 69 -2.63 -11.30 1.98
C TRP A 69 -2.54 -10.86 0.51
N HIS A 70 -3.68 -10.74 -0.15
CA HIS A 70 -3.80 -10.47 -1.59
C HIS A 70 -2.89 -9.33 -2.09
N ARG A 71 -2.92 -8.17 -1.41
CA ARG A 71 -2.11 -7.00 -1.78
C ARG A 71 -0.62 -7.24 -1.62
N THR A 72 -0.23 -7.92 -0.54
CA THR A 72 1.19 -8.27 -0.31
C THR A 72 1.67 -9.26 -1.35
N CYS A 73 0.85 -10.26 -1.71
CA CYS A 73 1.12 -11.19 -2.80
C CYS A 73 1.34 -10.45 -4.13
N SER A 74 0.44 -9.52 -4.49
CA SER A 74 0.56 -8.79 -5.76
C SER A 74 1.81 -7.93 -5.83
N TYR A 75 2.17 -7.26 -4.72
CA TYR A 75 3.43 -6.50 -4.66
C TYR A 75 4.64 -7.40 -4.77
N TRP A 76 4.68 -8.53 -4.04
CA TRP A 76 5.81 -9.44 -4.10
C TRP A 76 6.07 -9.97 -5.50
N VAL A 77 5.03 -10.51 -6.16
CA VAL A 77 5.17 -11.03 -7.52
C VAL A 77 5.62 -9.95 -8.50
N SER A 78 5.02 -8.75 -8.43
CA SER A 78 5.37 -7.64 -9.32
C SER A 78 6.79 -7.14 -9.10
N LEU A 79 7.21 -7.00 -7.83
CA LEU A 79 8.55 -6.53 -7.48
C LEU A 79 9.62 -7.55 -7.89
N HIS A 80 9.38 -8.86 -7.72
CA HIS A 80 10.32 -9.88 -8.19
C HIS A 80 10.48 -9.88 -9.71
N ALA A 81 9.37 -9.73 -10.46
CA ALA A 81 9.43 -9.62 -11.91
C ALA A 81 10.18 -8.36 -12.38
N MET A 82 9.96 -7.23 -11.70
CA MET A 82 10.69 -5.98 -11.99
C MET A 82 12.16 -6.06 -11.58
N ALA A 83 12.48 -6.71 -10.46
CA ALA A 83 13.86 -6.92 -10.00
C ALA A 83 14.68 -7.67 -11.06
N TYR A 84 14.12 -8.76 -11.60
CA TYR A 84 14.78 -9.53 -12.67
C TYR A 84 15.11 -8.65 -13.89
N ARG A 85 14.20 -7.76 -14.29
CA ARG A 85 14.46 -6.79 -15.36
C ARG A 85 15.46 -5.72 -14.97
N ALA A 86 15.40 -5.22 -13.73
CA ALA A 86 16.36 -4.24 -13.24
C ALA A 86 17.78 -4.80 -13.24
N ASP A 87 17.96 -6.08 -12.88
CA ASP A 87 19.27 -6.75 -12.95
C ASP A 87 19.81 -6.82 -14.37
N ALA A 88 18.97 -7.20 -15.34
CA ALA A 88 19.34 -7.23 -16.76
C ALA A 88 19.75 -5.85 -17.31
N LEU A 89 19.23 -4.77 -16.71
CA LEU A 89 19.53 -3.38 -17.06
C LEU A 89 20.59 -2.72 -16.16
N GLN A 90 21.17 -3.46 -15.21
CA GLN A 90 22.12 -2.94 -14.21
C GLN A 90 21.53 -1.81 -13.33
N LEU A 91 20.22 -1.84 -13.09
CA LEU A 91 19.47 -0.88 -12.25
C LEU A 91 19.12 -1.43 -10.87
N GLY A 92 19.66 -2.60 -10.47
CA GLY A 92 19.32 -3.29 -9.23
C GLY A 92 19.32 -2.41 -7.96
N PRO A 93 20.39 -1.64 -7.67
CA PRO A 93 20.43 -0.76 -6.49
C PRO A 93 19.35 0.32 -6.49
N THR A 94 19.13 0.97 -7.65
CA THR A 94 18.09 2.01 -7.81
C THR A 94 16.70 1.42 -7.66
N PHE A 95 16.45 0.26 -8.26
CA PHE A 95 15.20 -0.46 -8.11
C PHE A 95 14.94 -0.83 -6.66
N LEU A 96 15.93 -1.40 -5.97
CA LEU A 96 15.78 -1.79 -4.57
C LEU A 96 15.48 -0.59 -3.67
N HIS A 97 16.14 0.55 -3.88
CA HIS A 97 15.87 1.78 -3.13
C HIS A 97 14.41 2.25 -3.27
N HIS A 98 13.89 2.27 -4.50
CA HIS A 98 12.50 2.65 -4.74
C HIS A 98 11.50 1.60 -4.24
N ALA A 99 11.78 0.32 -4.43
CA ALA A 99 10.95 -0.78 -3.94
C ALA A 99 10.81 -0.75 -2.42
N LEU A 100 11.93 -0.57 -1.70
CA LEU A 100 11.95 -0.44 -0.24
C LEU A 100 11.17 0.79 0.22
N THR A 101 11.30 1.92 -0.47
CA THR A 101 10.54 3.14 -0.17
C THR A 101 9.03 2.90 -0.28
N VAL A 102 8.57 2.25 -1.35
CA VAL A 102 7.14 1.93 -1.56
C VAL A 102 6.63 0.99 -0.47
N LEU A 103 7.35 -0.11 -0.18
CA LEU A 103 6.93 -1.09 0.82
C LEU A 103 6.95 -0.52 2.25
N ALA A 104 8.01 0.21 2.61
CA ALA A 104 8.15 0.90 3.90
C ALA A 104 7.17 2.08 4.04
N GLY A 105 6.59 2.55 2.94
CA GLY A 105 5.49 3.53 2.91
C GLY A 105 4.10 2.94 3.20
N GLY A 106 3.98 1.64 3.47
CA GLY A 106 2.69 1.02 3.80
C GLY A 106 1.93 0.43 2.61
N ALA A 107 2.59 0.25 1.47
CA ALA A 107 1.98 -0.34 0.27
C ALA A 107 1.39 -1.75 0.49
N THR A 108 1.79 -2.46 1.53
CA THR A 108 1.25 -3.79 1.87
C THR A 108 -0.06 -3.73 2.68
N MET A 109 -0.47 -2.55 3.19
CA MET A 109 -1.60 -2.40 4.14
C MET A 109 -1.48 -3.29 5.39
N CYS A 110 -0.26 -3.60 5.79
CA CYS A 110 0.05 -4.40 6.96
C CYS A 110 0.98 -3.60 7.88
N GLY A 111 0.45 -3.04 8.96
CA GLY A 111 1.22 -2.19 9.89
C GLY A 111 2.47 -2.88 10.44
N GLY A 112 2.38 -4.16 10.81
CA GLY A 112 3.54 -4.94 11.26
C GLY A 112 4.59 -5.14 10.16
N CYS A 113 4.16 -5.38 8.92
CA CYS A 113 5.06 -5.53 7.78
C CYS A 113 5.80 -4.22 7.47
N THR A 114 5.09 -3.10 7.53
CA THR A 114 5.67 -1.76 7.35
C THR A 114 6.69 -1.44 8.43
N LEU A 115 6.36 -1.69 9.70
CA LEU A 115 7.28 -1.47 10.80
C LEU A 115 8.54 -2.34 10.68
N HIS A 116 8.39 -3.63 10.40
CA HIS A 116 9.53 -4.52 10.18
C HIS A 116 10.43 -4.06 9.04
N LEU A 117 9.87 -3.65 7.90
CA LEU A 117 10.65 -3.12 6.78
C LEU A 117 11.45 -1.87 7.17
N ARG A 118 10.85 -0.95 7.93
CA ARG A 118 11.56 0.26 8.39
C ARG A 118 12.70 -0.07 9.34
N VAL A 119 12.47 -0.95 10.29
CA VAL A 119 13.50 -1.36 11.26
C VAL A 119 14.66 -2.05 10.54
N LEU A 120 14.36 -2.99 9.63
CA LEU A 120 15.37 -3.75 8.89
C LEU A 120 16.19 -2.87 7.91
N HIS A 121 15.56 -1.85 7.32
CA HIS A 121 16.17 -1.03 6.27
C HIS A 121 16.43 0.42 6.68
N LYS A 122 16.41 0.73 7.98
CA LYS A 122 16.61 2.08 8.52
C LYS A 122 17.78 2.87 7.89
N PRO A 123 18.96 2.28 7.63
CA PRO A 123 20.09 3.03 7.08
C PRO A 123 19.89 3.56 5.65
N VAL A 124 18.94 3.00 4.88
CA VAL A 124 18.74 3.32 3.46
C VAL A 124 17.40 4.00 3.16
N LEU A 125 16.60 4.25 4.19
CA LEU A 125 15.31 4.95 4.08
C LEU A 125 15.47 6.43 4.44
N SER A 126 14.68 7.30 3.79
CA SER A 126 14.63 8.72 4.16
C SER A 126 14.00 8.90 5.55
N ALA A 127 14.31 10.03 6.20
CA ALA A 127 13.69 10.40 7.46
C ALA A 127 12.15 10.42 7.35
N SER A 128 11.60 10.91 6.23
CA SER A 128 10.15 10.93 5.97
C SER A 128 9.52 9.54 5.97
N VAL A 129 10.14 8.55 5.31
CA VAL A 129 9.64 7.18 5.29
C VAL A 129 9.76 6.52 6.66
N ILE A 130 10.76 6.88 7.46
CA ILE A 130 10.92 6.38 8.82
C ILE A 130 9.86 6.97 9.75
N SER A 131 9.60 8.29 9.66
CA SER A 131 8.67 9.01 10.53
C SER A 131 7.19 8.74 10.24
N ASP A 132 6.83 8.37 8.99
CA ASP A 132 5.42 8.25 8.58
C ASP A 132 4.75 6.94 8.99
N LEU A 133 4.71 6.66 10.29
CA LEU A 133 3.55 6.01 10.94
C LEU A 133 3.28 6.74 12.28
N GLY A 134 3.52 8.06 12.35
CA GLY A 134 3.78 8.79 13.61
C GLY A 134 3.11 10.17 13.80
N GLU A 135 2.51 10.79 12.78
CA GLU A 135 1.50 11.86 12.90
C GLU A 135 0.59 11.71 11.67
N LEU A 136 -0.50 10.96 11.81
CA LEU A 136 -1.68 11.19 10.97
C LEU A 136 -2.40 12.39 11.62
N ASP A 137 -1.81 13.57 11.47
CA ASP A 137 -2.51 14.82 11.81
C ASP A 137 -3.62 15.11 10.80
#